data_AF-Q6LQP6-F1
#
_entry.id   AF-Q6LQP6-F1
#
_cell.length_a   1.000
_cell.length_b   1.000
_cell.length_c   1.000
_cell.angle_alpha   90.00
_cell.angle_beta   90.00
_cell.angle_gamma   90.00
#
_symmetry.space_group_name_H-M   'P 1'
#
loop_
_entity.id
_entity.type
_entity.pdbx_description
1 polymer ?
#
loop_
_entity_poly.entity_id
_entity_poly.type
_entity_poly.pdbx_seq_one_letter_code
_entity_poly.pdbx_strand_id
1 'polypeptide(L)'
;MLRDNPEIVPFNTVNMSNAVTPHSPDTQLSDVQQFGLWIGKQDEAFDPVKVTMFAQKYSDKKANKEIEVVDKENHFSIILNASDLIGPWIKKAIK
;
A
#
# COMPACT_ATOMS: atom_id res chain seq x y z
N MET A 1 -21.87 1.07 5.51
CA MET A 1 -20.56 0.65 4.96
C MET A 1 -20.69 0.08 3.55
N LEU A 2 -21.00 -1.21 3.34
CA LEU A 2 -21.16 -1.75 1.98
C LEU A 2 -22.35 -1.16 1.21
N ARG A 3 -23.41 -0.79 1.94
CA ARG A 3 -24.58 -0.11 1.37
C ARG A 3 -24.27 1.29 0.84
N ASP A 4 -23.26 1.96 1.40
CA ASP A 4 -22.94 3.35 1.08
C ASP A 4 -21.87 3.44 -0.02
N ASN A 5 -21.12 2.35 -0.26
CA ASN A 5 -20.14 2.21 -1.34
C ASN A 5 -20.24 0.81 -1.96
N PRO A 6 -21.29 0.53 -2.76
CA PRO A 6 -21.57 -0.81 -3.29
C PRO A 6 -20.47 -1.33 -4.22
N GLU A 7 -19.69 -0.45 -4.85
CA GLU A 7 -18.61 -0.80 -5.77
C GLU A 7 -17.33 -1.25 -5.06
N ILE A 8 -17.21 -1.08 -3.74
CA ILE A 8 -15.99 -1.41 -3.01
C ILE A 8 -15.68 -2.91 -3.02
N VAL A 9 -16.72 -3.76 -2.99
CA VAL A 9 -16.57 -5.22 -3.04
C VAL A 9 -16.05 -5.67 -4.40
N PRO A 10 -16.72 -5.37 -5.54
CA PRO A 10 -16.21 -5.80 -6.84
C PRO A 10 -14.84 -5.20 -7.15
N PHE A 11 -14.57 -3.95 -6.76
CA PHE A 11 -13.24 -3.34 -6.91
C PHE A 11 -12.15 -4.13 -6.17
N ASN A 12 -12.36 -4.42 -4.88
CA ASN A 12 -11.42 -5.21 -4.10
C ASN A 12 -11.28 -6.64 -4.66
N THR A 13 -12.38 -7.27 -5.07
CA THR A 13 -12.34 -8.62 -5.67
C THR A 13 -11.49 -8.66 -6.93
N VAL A 14 -11.67 -7.72 -7.86
CA VAL A 14 -10.91 -7.67 -9.12
C VAL A 14 -9.42 -7.39 -8.86
N ASN A 15 -9.11 -6.44 -7.98
CA ASN A 15 -7.72 -6.13 -7.66
C ASN A 15 -7.03 -7.31 -6.96
N MET A 16 -7.71 -7.96 -6.02
CA MET A 16 -7.16 -9.14 -5.32
C MET A 16 -7.06 -10.36 -6.24
N SER A 17 -7.99 -10.56 -7.18
CA SER A 17 -7.90 -11.66 -8.14
C SER A 17 -6.75 -11.50 -9.14
N ASN A 18 -6.40 -10.25 -9.45
CA ASN A 18 -5.28 -9.93 -10.33
C ASN A 18 -3.95 -9.78 -9.57
N ALA A 19 -3.97 -9.83 -8.23
CA ALA A 19 -2.76 -9.75 -7.44
C ALA A 19 -1.90 -10.99 -7.69
N VAL A 20 -0.71 -10.77 -8.22
CA VAL A 20 0.29 -11.84 -8.41
C VAL A 20 1.25 -11.84 -7.24
N THR A 21 1.50 -13.02 -6.67
CA THR A 21 2.58 -13.17 -5.69
C THR A 21 3.91 -12.92 -6.40
N PRO A 22 4.71 -11.93 -5.96
CA PRO A 22 6.01 -11.67 -6.57
C PRO A 22 6.90 -12.91 -6.44
N HIS A 23 7.58 -13.31 -7.51
CA HIS A 23 8.51 -14.45 -7.46
C HIS A 23 9.79 -14.09 -6.70
N SER A 24 10.20 -12.82 -6.73
CA SER A 24 11.40 -12.30 -6.06
C SER A 24 11.12 -10.87 -5.57
N PRO A 25 10.32 -10.71 -4.48
CA PRO A 25 9.77 -9.42 -4.07
C PRO A 25 10.84 -8.37 -3.73
N ASP A 26 12.00 -8.82 -3.26
CA ASP A 26 13.15 -7.97 -2.95
C ASP A 26 13.76 -7.36 -4.21
N THR A 27 14.06 -8.18 -5.22
CA THR A 27 14.62 -7.72 -6.49
C THR A 27 13.60 -6.92 -7.29
N GLN A 28 12.33 -7.35 -7.29
CA GLN A 28 11.26 -6.64 -7.98
C GLN A 28 11.01 -5.27 -7.35
N LEU A 29 11.15 -5.12 -6.02
CA LEU A 29 11.00 -3.83 -5.36
C LEU A 29 12.20 -2.89 -5.61
N SER A 30 13.41 -3.43 -5.77
CA SER A 30 14.59 -2.59 -6.08
C SER A 30 14.48 -1.89 -7.42
N ASP A 31 13.77 -2.46 -8.38
CA ASP A 31 13.58 -1.88 -9.71
C ASP A 31 12.54 -0.74 -9.73
N VAL A 32 11.74 -0.61 -8.66
CA VAL A 32 10.68 0.41 -8.57
C VAL A 32 11.27 1.78 -8.24
N GLN A 33 11.22 2.69 -9.22
CA GLN A 33 11.76 4.04 -9.09
C GLN A 33 10.87 4.99 -8.28
N GLN A 34 9.57 4.70 -8.18
CA GLN A 34 8.63 5.53 -7.43
C GLN A 34 7.45 4.72 -6.89
N PHE A 35 7.19 4.80 -5.59
CA PHE A 35 6.04 4.12 -4.97
C PHE A 35 5.60 4.77 -3.66
N GLY A 36 4.35 4.53 -3.28
CA GLY A 36 3.82 4.83 -1.96
C GLY A 36 3.37 3.54 -1.27
N LEU A 37 3.69 3.40 0.01
CA LEU A 37 3.34 2.25 0.84
C LEU A 37 2.74 2.74 2.15
N TRP A 38 1.48 2.42 2.38
CA TRP A 38 0.78 2.67 3.64
C TRP A 38 0.29 1.35 4.21
N ILE A 39 0.54 1.12 5.50
CA ILE A 39 0.09 -0.08 6.21
C ILE A 39 -0.55 0.30 7.54
N GLY A 40 -1.64 -0.37 7.91
CA GLY A 40 -2.31 -0.13 9.18
C GLY A 40 -1.46 -0.60 10.36
N LYS A 41 -1.38 0.19 11.43
CA LYS A 41 -0.64 -0.19 12.65
C LYS A 41 -1.21 -1.43 13.34
N GLN A 42 -2.49 -1.68 13.15
CA GLN A 42 -3.23 -2.81 13.73
C GLN A 42 -3.51 -3.89 12.68
N ASP A 43 -2.75 -3.90 11.57
CA ASP A 43 -2.91 -4.91 10.52
C ASP A 43 -2.77 -6.32 11.11
N GLU A 44 -3.81 -7.11 10.91
CA GLU A 44 -3.95 -8.47 11.43
C GLU A 44 -3.38 -9.54 10.49
N ALA A 45 -3.12 -9.18 9.23
CA ALA A 45 -2.60 -10.07 8.19
C ALA A 45 -1.08 -9.93 8.03
N PHE A 46 -0.54 -8.73 8.22
CA PHE A 46 0.87 -8.41 8.05
C PHE A 46 1.43 -7.65 9.25
N ASP A 47 2.70 -7.91 9.57
CA ASP A 47 3.44 -7.17 10.60
C ASP A 47 3.91 -5.82 10.02
N PRO A 48 3.40 -4.67 10.50
CA PRO A 48 3.71 -3.36 9.91
C PRO A 48 5.19 -3.00 9.98
N VAL A 49 5.89 -3.44 11.03
CA VAL A 49 7.32 -3.19 11.20
C VAL A 49 8.10 -3.98 10.16
N LYS A 50 7.78 -5.25 9.96
CA LYS A 50 8.47 -6.08 8.95
C LYS A 50 8.22 -5.58 7.53
N VAL A 51 7.00 -5.18 7.21
CA VAL A 51 6.66 -4.66 5.87
C VAL A 51 7.42 -3.37 5.56
N THR A 52 7.40 -2.40 6.49
CA THR A 52 8.10 -1.13 6.29
C THR A 52 9.62 -1.29 6.26
N MET A 53 10.19 -2.13 7.12
CA MET A 53 11.62 -2.46 7.09
C MET A 53 12.02 -3.17 5.78
N PHE A 54 11.20 -4.10 5.30
CA PHE A 54 11.42 -4.77 4.02
C PHE A 54 11.48 -3.74 2.89
N ALA A 55 10.48 -2.85 2.82
CA ALA A 55 10.42 -1.84 1.79
C ALA A 55 11.59 -0.87 1.84
N GLN A 56 11.98 -0.40 3.02
CA GLN A 56 13.15 0.46 3.22
C GLN A 56 14.46 -0.21 2.79
N LYS A 57 14.61 -1.50 3.10
CA LYS A 57 15.84 -2.27 2.84
C LYS A 57 16.04 -2.56 1.36
N TYR A 58 14.98 -2.93 0.63
CA TYR A 58 15.09 -3.45 -0.73
C TYR A 58 14.73 -2.45 -1.83
N SER A 59 14.08 -1.33 -1.51
CA SER A 59 13.90 -0.26 -2.50
C SER A 59 15.22 0.46 -2.80
N ASP A 60 15.38 0.96 -4.04
CA ASP A 60 16.51 1.79 -4.41
C ASP A 60 16.62 3.03 -3.47
N LYS A 61 17.85 3.45 -3.17
CA LYS A 61 18.12 4.63 -2.33
C LYS A 61 17.70 5.94 -3.02
N LYS A 62 17.66 5.95 -4.35
CA LYS A 62 17.25 7.08 -5.19
C LYS A 62 15.77 7.05 -5.55
N ALA A 63 15.06 5.96 -5.22
CA ALA A 63 13.63 5.86 -5.49
C ALA A 63 12.86 6.95 -4.72
N ASN A 64 11.92 7.59 -5.40
CA ASN A 64 10.99 8.52 -4.78
C ASN A 64 9.90 7.72 -4.04
N LYS A 65 10.01 7.61 -2.72
CA LYS A 65 9.16 6.71 -1.93
C LYS A 65 8.52 7.38 -0.73
N GLU A 66 7.26 7.05 -0.49
CA GLU A 66 6.53 7.34 0.74
C GLU A 66 6.27 6.01 1.45
N ILE A 67 6.67 5.88 2.71
CA ILE A 67 6.45 4.66 3.50
C ILE A 67 5.91 5.11 4.86
N GLU A 68 4.68 4.73 5.18
CA GLU A 68 3.98 5.20 6.36
C GLU A 68 3.21 4.08 7.06
N VAL A 69 3.26 4.09 8.40
CA VAL A 69 2.41 3.25 9.25
C VAL A 69 1.26 4.11 9.76
N VAL A 70 0.03 3.74 9.44
CA VAL A 70 -1.17 4.54 9.73
C VAL A 70 -1.78 4.10 11.05
N ASP A 71 -1.87 5.01 12.01
CA ASP A 71 -2.48 4.77 13.32
C ASP A 71 -3.97 4.43 13.19
N LYS A 72 -4.46 3.56 14.08
CA LYS A 72 -5.89 3.14 14.18
C LYS A 72 -6.45 2.41 12.95
N GLU A 73 -5.62 2.13 11.95
CA GLU A 73 -6.00 1.35 10.79
C GLU A 73 -5.57 -0.12 10.93
N ASN A 74 -6.41 -1.02 10.42
CA ASN A 74 -6.16 -2.45 10.26
C ASN A 74 -6.04 -2.80 8.76
N HIS A 75 -6.02 -4.10 8.42
CA HIS A 75 -5.76 -4.54 7.05
C HIS A 75 -6.76 -3.97 6.02
N PHE A 76 -8.04 -3.87 6.39
CA PHE A 76 -9.09 -3.42 5.48
C PHE A 76 -9.59 -2.01 5.76
N SER A 77 -9.54 -1.53 7.00
CA SER A 77 -10.05 -0.20 7.35
C SER A 77 -9.25 0.90 6.66
N ILE A 78 -7.95 0.67 6.41
CA ILE A 78 -7.09 1.59 5.68
C ILE A 78 -7.63 1.93 4.29
N ILE A 79 -8.33 0.99 3.64
CA ILE A 79 -8.93 1.19 2.32
C ILE A 79 -10.03 2.27 2.36
N LEU A 80 -10.72 2.42 3.49
CA LEU A 80 -11.82 3.39 3.64
C LEU A 80 -11.32 4.84 3.60
N ASN A 81 -10.09 5.09 4.07
CA ASN A 81 -9.48 6.41 4.14
C ASN A 81 -8.24 6.53 3.22
N ALA A 82 -8.01 5.54 2.34
CA ALA A 82 -6.82 5.49 1.50
C ALA A 82 -6.73 6.70 0.54
N SER A 83 -7.85 7.28 0.11
CA SER A 83 -7.86 8.47 -0.74
C SER A 83 -7.18 9.67 -0.10
N ASP A 84 -7.29 9.81 1.22
CA ASP A 84 -6.76 10.96 1.96
C ASP A 84 -5.24 10.92 2.07
N LEU A 85 -4.66 9.72 1.95
CA LEU A 85 -3.22 9.47 1.96
C LEU A 85 -2.65 9.48 0.53
N ILE A 86 -3.22 8.64 -0.33
CA ILE A 86 -2.71 8.39 -1.69
C ILE A 86 -2.99 9.58 -2.60
N GLY A 87 -4.15 10.23 -2.48
CA GLY A 87 -4.56 11.34 -3.36
C GLY A 87 -3.57 12.51 -3.36
N PRO A 88 -3.21 13.07 -2.18
CA PRO A 88 -2.19 14.12 -2.09
C PRO A 88 -0.82 13.67 -2.58
N TRP A 89 -0.42 12.42 -2.33
CA TRP A 89 0.86 11.88 -2.79
C TRP A 89 0.91 11.82 -4.33
N ILE A 90 -0.11 11.26 -4.97
CA ILE A 90 -0.24 11.21 -6.43
C ILE A 90 -0.14 12.61 -7.06
N LYS A 91 -0.83 13.61 -6.48
CA LYS A 91 -0.79 15.00 -6.97
C LYS A 91 0.61 15.63 -6.91
N LYS A 92 1.46 15.22 -5.96
CA LYS A 92 2.87 15.63 -5.89
C LYS A 92 3.74 14.85 -6.87
N ALA A 93 3.42 13.57 -7.05
CA ALA A 93 4.14 12.61 -7.87
C ALA A 93 4.01 12.81 -9.39
N ILE A 94 2.91 13.39 -9.88
CA ILE A 94 2.61 13.60 -11.31
C ILE A 94 3.02 15.01 -11.80
N LYS A 95 3.86 15.73 -11.04
CA LYS A 95 4.37 17.04 -11.48
C LYS A 95 5.44 16.93 -12.57
#